data_AF-A0A1L7LLH9-F1
#
_entry.id   AF-A0A1L7LLH9-F1
#
_cell.length_a   1.000
_cell.length_b   1.000
_cell.length_c   1.000
_cell.angle_alpha   90.00
_cell.angle_beta   90.00
_cell.angle_gamma   90.00
#
_symmetry.space_group_name_H-M   'P 1'
#
loop_
_entity.id
_entity.type
_entity.pdbx_description
1 polymer ?
#
loop_
_entity_poly.entity_id
_entity_poly.type
_entity_poly.pdbx_seq_one_letter_code
_entity_poly.pdbx_strand_id
1 'polypeptide(L)'
;MGIRQKSKTIDVAEVKQLSKLEGEALAKKEARDKELQAIIRGEDKRTLLVIGPCSSDNEEAVLEYARRLSALQEEVKDQVFMVMRVYTAKPRTNGDGYKGLVHQPDTKGEPNLINGITAVRNLHYRVITETGLITADEMLYPENLVLVDDLVSYHAIGARSVEDQGHRFVASGIDVPAGMKNPTSGNLNIMFNAIYAAQNEQNFIYQNAEVDTDGNPLAHAILRGATNEHGKNEPNYYYDDLIKTIAKYEKWDLRILLF
;
A
#
# COMPACT_ATOMS: atom_id res chain seq x y z
N MET A 1 22.31 -0.87 -25.75
CA MET A 1 21.28 -0.86 -24.69
C MET A 1 21.50 -2.07 -23.78
N GLY A 2 21.62 -1.87 -22.47
CA GLY A 2 21.93 -2.94 -21.49
C GLY A 2 20.72 -3.74 -20.98
N ILE A 3 19.51 -3.37 -21.40
CA ILE A 3 18.25 -4.01 -20.99
C ILE A 3 18.00 -5.21 -21.90
N ARG A 4 17.73 -6.38 -21.30
CA ARG A 4 17.47 -7.64 -22.00
C ARG A 4 16.17 -8.25 -21.53
N GLN A 5 15.27 -8.56 -22.45
CA GLN A 5 14.03 -9.25 -22.15
C GLN A 5 14.31 -10.71 -21.75
N LYS A 6 13.87 -11.12 -20.56
CA LYS A 6 14.06 -12.49 -20.02
C LYS A 6 12.83 -13.39 -20.16
N SER A 7 11.64 -12.81 -20.31
CA SER A 7 10.37 -13.52 -20.44
C SER A 7 9.55 -13.01 -21.63
N LYS A 8 8.44 -13.69 -21.94
CA LYS A 8 7.41 -13.11 -22.82
C LYS A 8 6.82 -11.83 -22.18
N THR A 9 6.17 -11.01 -23.01
CA THR A 9 5.33 -9.91 -22.53
C THR A 9 4.26 -10.46 -21.59
N ILE A 10 3.99 -9.74 -20.50
CA ILE A 10 3.02 -10.16 -19.48
C ILE A 10 1.62 -9.96 -20.04
N ASP A 11 0.80 -11.01 -20.00
CA ASP A 11 -0.64 -10.91 -20.19
C ASP A 11 -1.28 -10.66 -18.81
N VAL A 12 -1.73 -9.43 -18.59
CA VAL A 12 -2.34 -9.00 -17.32
C VAL A 12 -3.61 -9.81 -17.03
N ALA A 13 -4.43 -10.11 -18.04
CA ALA A 13 -5.67 -10.84 -17.84
C ALA A 13 -5.39 -12.29 -17.42
N GLU A 14 -4.40 -12.93 -18.04
CA GLU A 14 -3.96 -14.28 -17.67
C GLU A 14 -3.45 -14.32 -16.22
N VAL A 15 -2.61 -13.36 -15.83
CA VAL A 15 -2.09 -13.25 -14.45
C VAL A 15 -3.23 -13.03 -13.45
N LYS A 16 -4.22 -12.20 -13.79
CA LYS A 16 -5.33 -11.90 -12.89
C LYS A 16 -6.26 -13.08 -12.69
N GLN A 17 -6.49 -13.89 -13.73
CA GLN A 17 -7.48 -14.98 -13.74
C GLN A 17 -7.23 -16.04 -12.65
N LEU A 18 -5.98 -16.32 -12.29
CA LEU A 18 -5.63 -17.38 -11.32
C LEU A 18 -6.06 -17.06 -9.88
N SER A 19 -6.27 -15.78 -9.55
CA SER A 19 -6.57 -15.32 -8.19
C SER A 19 -7.62 -14.21 -8.21
N LYS A 20 -8.58 -14.32 -9.12
CA LYS A 20 -9.67 -13.37 -9.27
C LYS A 20 -10.73 -13.63 -8.19
N LEU A 21 -11.09 -12.59 -7.45
CA LEU A 21 -12.20 -12.67 -6.49
C LEU A 21 -13.54 -12.72 -7.23
N GLU A 22 -14.42 -13.62 -6.81
CA GLU A 22 -15.77 -13.77 -7.36
C GLU A 22 -16.78 -14.05 -6.23
N GLY A 23 -18.07 -13.86 -6.52
CA GLY A 23 -19.16 -14.18 -5.60
C GLY A 23 -19.07 -13.46 -4.26
N GLU A 24 -19.27 -14.21 -3.18
CA GLU A 24 -19.33 -13.67 -1.81
C GLU A 24 -18.01 -13.02 -1.37
N ALA A 25 -16.86 -13.55 -1.80
CA ALA A 25 -15.56 -13.00 -1.41
C ALA A 25 -15.34 -11.60 -2.00
N LEU A 26 -15.70 -11.40 -3.28
CA LEU A 26 -15.65 -10.09 -3.93
C LEU A 26 -16.59 -9.10 -3.23
N ALA A 27 -17.86 -9.49 -3.01
CA ALA A 27 -18.85 -8.64 -2.37
C ALA A 27 -18.43 -8.21 -0.95
N LYS A 28 -17.83 -9.13 -0.17
CA LYS A 28 -17.28 -8.83 1.16
C LYS A 28 -16.11 -7.86 1.10
N LYS A 29 -15.17 -8.06 0.17
CA LYS A 29 -14.03 -7.15 -0.02
C LYS A 29 -14.50 -5.75 -0.39
N GLU A 30 -15.41 -5.62 -1.36
CA GLU A 30 -15.98 -4.33 -1.78
C GLU A 30 -16.74 -3.63 -0.65
N ALA A 31 -17.48 -4.37 0.18
CA ALA A 31 -18.15 -3.80 1.35
C ALA A 31 -17.13 -3.27 2.37
N ARG A 32 -16.07 -4.03 2.64
CA ARG A 32 -15.00 -3.60 3.55
C ARG A 32 -14.17 -2.45 3.00
N ASP A 33 -13.95 -2.36 1.69
CA ASP A 33 -13.31 -1.19 1.07
C ASP A 33 -14.12 0.07 1.33
N LYS A 34 -15.45 0.01 1.22
CA LYS A 34 -16.33 1.14 1.50
C LYS A 34 -16.25 1.56 2.98
N GLU A 35 -16.20 0.60 3.90
CA GLU A 35 -15.96 0.89 5.33
C GLU A 35 -14.61 1.59 5.53
N LEU A 36 -13.55 1.08 4.91
CA LEU A 36 -12.22 1.70 4.98
C LEU A 36 -12.23 3.14 4.42
N GLN A 37 -12.89 3.36 3.29
CA GLN A 37 -13.04 4.71 2.71
C GLN A 37 -13.79 5.65 3.65
N ALA A 38 -14.87 5.19 4.28
CA ALA A 38 -15.63 5.97 5.25
C ALA A 38 -14.78 6.36 6.48
N ILE A 39 -13.92 5.46 6.96
CA ILE A 39 -12.98 5.74 8.05
C ILE A 39 -11.96 6.81 7.64
N ILE A 40 -11.36 6.68 6.45
CA ILE A 40 -10.40 7.67 5.94
C ILE A 40 -11.06 9.05 5.80
N ARG A 41 -12.33 9.10 5.38
CA ARG A 41 -13.12 10.34 5.30
C ARG A 41 -13.60 10.87 6.66
N GLY A 42 -13.44 10.10 7.74
CA GLY A 42 -13.91 10.44 9.08
C GLY A 42 -15.43 10.32 9.24
N GLU A 43 -16.12 9.67 8.31
CA GLU A 43 -17.56 9.35 8.35
C GLU A 43 -17.83 8.19 9.33
N ASP A 44 -16.86 7.28 9.45
CA ASP A 44 -16.79 6.24 10.47
C ASP A 44 -15.67 6.58 11.46
N LYS A 45 -15.96 6.47 12.77
CA LYS A 45 -15.07 6.89 13.87
C LYS A 45 -14.22 5.76 14.44
N ARG A 46 -14.32 4.54 13.89
CA ARG A 46 -13.43 3.44 14.28
C ARG A 46 -11.98 3.77 13.96
N THR A 47 -11.07 3.34 14.83
CA THR A 47 -9.64 3.49 14.61
C THR A 47 -9.19 2.55 13.48
N LEU A 48 -8.59 3.09 12.42
CA LEU A 48 -7.91 2.27 11.40
C LEU A 48 -6.62 1.68 11.97
N LEU A 49 -6.46 0.36 11.87
CA LEU A 49 -5.25 -0.35 12.25
C LEU A 49 -4.70 -1.16 11.06
N VAL A 50 -3.65 -0.63 10.41
CA VAL A 50 -2.89 -1.38 9.40
C VAL A 50 -1.81 -2.20 10.11
N ILE A 51 -2.01 -3.51 10.25
CA ILE A 51 -1.17 -4.37 11.09
C ILE A 51 -0.83 -5.70 10.43
N GLY A 52 0.39 -6.16 10.62
CA GLY A 52 0.86 -7.46 10.12
C GLY A 52 2.38 -7.54 10.05
N PRO A 53 2.90 -8.66 9.51
CA PRO A 53 4.33 -8.90 9.39
C PRO A 53 5.06 -7.79 8.62
N CYS A 54 6.33 -7.59 8.94
CA CYS A 54 7.16 -6.62 8.21
C CYS A 54 7.33 -7.02 6.73
N SER A 55 7.51 -8.32 6.47
CA SER A 55 7.51 -8.97 5.16
C SER A 55 6.55 -10.15 5.21
N SER A 56 5.87 -10.43 4.11
CA SER A 56 5.03 -11.62 3.95
C SER A 56 5.65 -12.56 2.91
N ASP A 57 6.64 -13.35 3.33
CA ASP A 57 7.43 -14.27 2.49
C ASP A 57 7.21 -15.77 2.82
N ASN A 58 6.64 -16.09 3.98
CA ASN A 58 6.20 -17.43 4.35
C ASN A 58 4.67 -17.49 4.37
N GLU A 59 4.09 -18.07 3.32
CA GLU A 59 2.64 -18.14 3.11
C GLU A 59 1.88 -18.75 4.30
N GLU A 60 2.32 -19.91 4.80
CA GLU A 60 1.61 -20.60 5.90
C GLU A 60 1.63 -19.79 7.20
N ALA A 61 2.77 -19.17 7.54
CA ALA A 61 2.87 -18.30 8.70
C ALA A 61 2.01 -17.03 8.55
N VAL A 62 1.93 -16.47 7.34
CA VAL A 62 1.08 -15.32 7.04
C VAL A 62 -0.39 -15.67 7.19
N LEU A 63 -0.83 -16.84 6.69
CA LEU A 63 -2.22 -17.27 6.79
C LEU A 63 -2.62 -17.65 8.23
N GLU A 64 -1.71 -18.26 8.99
CA GLU A 64 -1.93 -18.46 10.42
C GLU A 64 -2.14 -17.13 11.15
N TYR A 65 -1.31 -16.12 10.86
CA TYR A 65 -1.47 -14.78 11.40
C TYR A 65 -2.81 -14.16 10.97
N ALA A 66 -3.20 -14.29 9.70
CA ALA A 66 -4.45 -13.77 9.15
C ALA A 66 -5.67 -14.34 9.88
N ARG A 67 -5.71 -15.65 10.12
CA ARG A 67 -6.81 -16.32 10.83
C ARG A 67 -6.94 -15.81 12.26
N ARG A 68 -5.81 -15.64 12.97
CA ARG A 68 -5.81 -15.07 14.33
C ARG A 68 -6.25 -13.61 14.33
N LEU A 69 -5.79 -12.82 13.35
CA LEU A 69 -6.17 -11.41 13.21
C LEU A 69 -7.66 -11.25 12.88
N SER A 70 -8.23 -12.13 12.08
CA SER A 70 -9.66 -12.12 11.73
C SER A 70 -10.54 -12.42 12.94
N ALA A 71 -10.17 -13.42 13.76
CA ALA A 71 -10.84 -13.69 15.01
C ALA A 71 -10.80 -12.46 15.95
N LEU A 72 -9.62 -11.82 16.09
CA LEU A 72 -9.47 -10.61 16.91
C LEU A 72 -10.27 -9.43 16.35
N GLN A 73 -10.30 -9.24 15.03
CA GLN A 73 -11.09 -8.20 14.39
C GLN A 73 -12.56 -8.28 14.83
N GLU A 74 -13.13 -9.48 14.94
CA GLU A 74 -14.52 -9.65 15.36
C GLU A 74 -14.75 -9.22 16.83
N GLU A 75 -13.76 -9.43 17.70
CA GLU A 75 -13.82 -9.02 19.11
C GLU A 75 -13.79 -7.49 19.29
N VAL A 76 -13.15 -6.75 18.37
CA VAL A 76 -12.94 -5.29 18.49
C VAL A 76 -13.63 -4.46 17.41
N LYS A 77 -14.48 -5.07 16.58
CA LYS A 77 -15.04 -4.48 15.34
C LYS A 77 -15.82 -3.18 15.53
N ASP A 78 -16.33 -2.93 16.73
CA ASP A 78 -17.09 -1.73 17.06
C ASP A 78 -16.19 -0.50 17.27
N GLN A 79 -14.88 -0.70 17.50
CA GLN A 79 -13.92 0.36 17.81
C GLN A 79 -12.72 0.40 16.87
N VAL A 80 -12.31 -0.74 16.31
CA VAL A 80 -11.11 -0.86 15.48
C VAL A 80 -11.46 -1.55 14.16
N PHE A 81 -11.01 -0.96 13.06
CA PHE A 81 -11.08 -1.57 11.74
C PHE A 81 -9.67 -1.92 11.29
N MET A 82 -9.41 -3.22 11.15
CA MET A 82 -8.12 -3.76 10.79
C MET A 82 -8.02 -3.97 9.28
N VAL A 83 -6.88 -3.57 8.73
CA VAL A 83 -6.42 -3.96 7.39
C VAL A 83 -5.15 -4.76 7.58
N MET A 84 -5.12 -5.98 7.06
CA MET A 84 -3.95 -6.83 7.23
C MET A 84 -2.81 -6.33 6.34
N ARG A 85 -1.66 -6.04 6.94
CA ARG A 85 -0.43 -5.72 6.24
C ARG A 85 0.16 -6.99 5.62
N VAL A 86 0.14 -7.06 4.29
CA VAL A 86 0.72 -8.15 3.48
C VAL A 86 1.79 -7.56 2.58
N TYR A 87 2.92 -7.13 3.18
CA TYR A 87 3.97 -6.45 2.41
C TYR A 87 4.83 -7.46 1.65
N THR A 88 4.71 -7.47 0.33
CA THR A 88 5.31 -8.52 -0.51
C THR A 88 6.62 -8.13 -1.19
N ALA A 89 6.95 -6.84 -1.19
CA ALA A 89 8.19 -6.30 -1.74
C ALA A 89 9.02 -5.59 -0.67
N LYS A 90 10.35 -5.55 -0.87
CA LYS A 90 11.28 -4.89 0.06
C LYS A 90 12.20 -3.89 -0.65
N PRO A 91 12.15 -2.59 -0.30
CA PRO A 91 13.15 -1.65 -0.77
C PRO A 91 14.52 -1.95 -0.14
N ARG A 92 15.57 -2.00 -0.97
CA ARG A 92 16.97 -2.19 -0.55
C ARG A 92 17.80 -0.99 -0.99
N THR A 93 18.59 -0.43 -0.07
CA THR A 93 19.35 0.81 -0.29
C THR A 93 20.31 0.74 -1.47
N ASN A 94 21.02 -0.38 -1.61
CA ASN A 94 21.98 -0.63 -2.69
C ASN A 94 21.44 -1.62 -3.74
N GLY A 95 20.18 -2.04 -3.63
CA GLY A 95 19.62 -3.04 -4.53
C GLY A 95 20.10 -4.48 -4.31
N ASP A 96 20.86 -4.75 -3.25
CA ASP A 96 21.36 -6.10 -2.91
C ASP A 96 20.52 -6.76 -1.80
N GLY A 97 20.62 -8.10 -1.74
CA GLY A 97 19.91 -8.94 -0.77
C GLY A 97 18.48 -9.30 -1.20
N TYR A 98 17.77 -10.02 -0.33
CA TYR A 98 16.41 -10.50 -0.60
C TYR A 98 15.41 -9.34 -0.81
N LYS A 99 14.73 -9.32 -1.95
CA LYS A 99 13.83 -8.22 -2.38
C LYS A 99 12.33 -8.51 -2.16
N GLY A 100 12.01 -9.59 -1.48
CA GLY A 100 10.62 -9.99 -1.18
C GLY A 100 10.05 -11.05 -2.12
N LEU A 101 8.86 -11.53 -1.77
CA LEU A 101 8.10 -12.59 -2.43
C LEU A 101 7.95 -12.32 -3.94
N VAL A 102 7.70 -11.05 -4.31
CA VAL A 102 7.52 -10.64 -5.71
C VAL A 102 8.75 -10.91 -6.58
N HIS A 103 9.96 -10.85 -6.02
CA HIS A 103 11.20 -11.06 -6.79
C HIS A 103 11.66 -12.51 -6.75
N GLN A 104 11.45 -13.18 -5.62
CA GLN A 104 12.04 -14.47 -5.33
C GLN A 104 11.11 -15.24 -4.37
N PRO A 105 10.15 -16.01 -4.93
CA PRO A 105 9.19 -16.75 -4.10
C PRO A 105 9.82 -17.95 -3.40
N ASP A 106 10.77 -18.63 -4.05
CA ASP A 106 11.65 -19.59 -3.39
C ASP A 106 12.96 -18.90 -3.02
N THR A 107 13.18 -18.70 -1.72
CA THR A 107 14.40 -18.06 -1.19
C THR A 107 15.68 -18.83 -1.49
N LYS A 108 15.59 -20.11 -1.88
CA LYS A 108 16.72 -20.94 -2.34
C LYS A 108 16.86 -20.97 -3.87
N GLY A 109 15.83 -20.54 -4.60
CA GLY A 109 15.79 -20.52 -6.05
C GLY A 109 16.34 -19.21 -6.63
N GLU A 110 16.40 -19.13 -7.95
CA GLU A 110 16.76 -17.89 -8.66
C GLU A 110 15.60 -16.88 -8.71
N PRO A 111 15.86 -15.57 -8.87
CA PRO A 111 14.81 -14.57 -9.05
C PRO A 111 13.91 -14.86 -10.26
N ASN A 112 12.60 -14.85 -10.01
CA ASN A 112 11.55 -15.05 -11.01
C ASN A 112 10.33 -14.19 -10.67
N LEU A 113 10.22 -13.04 -11.36
CA LEU A 113 9.18 -12.04 -11.14
C LEU A 113 7.77 -12.51 -11.57
N ILE A 114 7.66 -13.38 -12.57
CA ILE A 114 6.36 -13.90 -13.03
C ILE A 114 5.79 -14.86 -11.99
N ASN A 115 6.61 -15.80 -11.50
CA ASN A 115 6.18 -16.68 -10.42
C ASN A 115 5.98 -15.89 -9.12
N GLY A 116 6.79 -14.86 -8.89
CA GLY A 116 6.67 -13.97 -7.75
C GLY A 116 5.35 -13.21 -7.74
N ILE A 117 4.90 -12.62 -8.85
CA ILE A 117 3.60 -11.93 -8.90
C ILE A 117 2.44 -12.91 -8.71
N THR A 118 2.52 -14.12 -9.28
CA THR A 118 1.52 -15.17 -9.02
C THR A 118 1.46 -15.54 -7.53
N ALA A 119 2.61 -15.66 -6.86
CA ALA A 119 2.66 -15.93 -5.42
C ALA A 119 2.09 -14.78 -4.59
N VAL A 120 2.39 -13.53 -4.95
CA VAL A 120 1.82 -12.33 -4.33
C VAL A 120 0.30 -12.35 -4.44
N ARG A 121 -0.24 -12.52 -5.66
CA ARG A 121 -1.69 -12.57 -5.88
C ARG A 121 -2.35 -13.68 -5.09
N ASN A 122 -1.78 -14.89 -5.11
CA ASN A 122 -2.31 -16.02 -4.35
C ASN A 122 -2.35 -15.72 -2.85
N LEU A 123 -1.31 -15.09 -2.29
CA LEU A 123 -1.27 -14.74 -0.87
C LEU A 123 -2.38 -13.74 -0.48
N HIS A 124 -2.54 -12.64 -1.23
CA HIS A 124 -3.64 -11.69 -0.98
C HIS A 124 -5.01 -12.35 -1.13
N TYR A 125 -5.19 -13.13 -2.20
CA TYR A 125 -6.42 -13.87 -2.47
C TYR A 125 -6.79 -14.81 -1.33
N ARG A 126 -5.83 -15.60 -0.82
CA ARG A 126 -6.06 -16.53 0.30
C ARG A 126 -6.36 -15.81 1.59
N VAL A 127 -5.66 -14.71 1.91
CA VAL A 127 -6.00 -13.89 3.09
C VAL A 127 -7.45 -13.42 3.01
N ILE A 128 -7.88 -12.89 1.86
CA ILE A 128 -9.24 -12.37 1.69
C ILE A 128 -10.27 -13.50 1.75
N THR A 129 -10.08 -14.57 1.00
CA THR A 129 -11.07 -15.66 0.85
C THR A 129 -11.17 -16.54 2.09
N GLU A 130 -10.08 -16.78 2.81
CA GLU A 130 -10.08 -17.62 4.01
C GLU A 130 -10.50 -16.87 5.27
N THR A 131 -10.35 -15.54 5.31
CA THR A 131 -10.51 -14.78 6.57
C THR A 131 -11.47 -13.59 6.50
N GLY A 132 -11.85 -13.14 5.30
CA GLY A 132 -12.67 -11.95 5.09
C GLY A 132 -11.94 -10.63 5.38
N LEU A 133 -10.68 -10.65 5.79
CA LEU A 133 -9.87 -9.44 5.95
C LEU A 133 -9.49 -8.86 4.59
N ILE A 134 -9.44 -7.53 4.52
CA ILE A 134 -8.84 -6.83 3.39
C ILE A 134 -7.35 -6.56 3.65
N THR A 135 -6.60 -6.33 2.58
CA THR A 135 -5.13 -6.33 2.63
C THR A 135 -4.53 -4.98 2.26
N ALA A 136 -3.37 -4.68 2.85
CA ALA A 136 -2.52 -3.54 2.54
C ALA A 136 -1.16 -4.01 2.01
N ASP A 137 -0.64 -3.36 0.98
CA ASP A 137 0.73 -3.54 0.49
C ASP A 137 1.43 -2.18 0.29
N GLU A 138 2.75 -2.19 0.12
CA GLU A 138 3.53 -1.03 -0.28
C GLU A 138 3.67 -1.01 -1.81
N MET A 139 3.29 0.10 -2.44
CA MET A 139 3.53 0.31 -3.86
C MET A 139 5.03 0.62 -4.05
N LEU A 140 5.83 -0.43 -4.22
CA LEU A 140 7.26 -0.31 -4.48
C LEU A 140 7.57 0.03 -5.95
N TYR A 141 6.76 -0.52 -6.85
CA TYR A 141 6.82 -0.27 -8.29
C TYR A 141 5.42 0.09 -8.78
N PRO A 142 5.16 1.34 -9.20
CA PRO A 142 3.86 1.76 -9.69
C PRO A 142 3.38 0.96 -10.92
N GLU A 143 4.31 0.40 -11.70
CA GLU A 143 4.03 -0.43 -12.87
C GLU A 143 3.38 -1.77 -12.51
N ASN A 144 3.60 -2.26 -11.29
CA ASN A 144 3.04 -3.54 -10.84
C ASN A 144 1.58 -3.41 -10.37
N LEU A 145 1.06 -2.19 -10.18
CA LEU A 145 -0.27 -1.96 -9.61
C LEU A 145 -1.36 -2.73 -10.36
N VAL A 146 -1.36 -2.68 -11.70
CA VAL A 146 -2.38 -3.36 -12.53
C VAL A 146 -2.44 -4.87 -12.32
N LEU A 147 -1.37 -5.46 -11.76
CA LEU A 147 -1.27 -6.89 -11.47
C LEU A 147 -1.85 -7.26 -10.09
N VAL A 148 -2.22 -6.29 -9.24
CA VAL A 148 -2.68 -6.53 -7.86
C VAL A 148 -3.82 -5.61 -7.39
N ASP A 149 -4.22 -4.63 -8.19
CA ASP A 149 -5.23 -3.60 -7.90
C ASP A 149 -6.59 -4.17 -7.47
N ASP A 150 -6.97 -5.36 -7.94
CA ASP A 150 -8.21 -6.04 -7.58
C ASP A 150 -8.19 -6.69 -6.19
N LEU A 151 -6.99 -6.87 -5.61
CA LEU A 151 -6.80 -7.58 -4.34
C LEU A 151 -6.32 -6.66 -3.21
N VAL A 152 -5.60 -5.58 -3.52
CA VAL A 152 -5.06 -4.66 -2.53
C VAL A 152 -6.06 -3.56 -2.24
N SER A 153 -6.34 -3.32 -0.95
CA SER A 153 -7.38 -2.39 -0.50
C SER A 153 -6.81 -1.14 0.16
N TYR A 154 -5.50 -1.09 0.36
CA TYR A 154 -4.77 0.05 0.91
C TYR A 154 -3.33 0.01 0.40
N HIS A 155 -2.85 1.10 -0.19
CA HIS A 155 -1.46 1.22 -0.62
C HIS A 155 -0.69 2.16 0.29
N ALA A 156 0.46 1.73 0.76
CA ALA A 156 1.45 2.66 1.31
C ALA A 156 2.42 3.11 0.23
N ILE A 157 2.74 4.40 0.20
CA ILE A 157 3.87 4.94 -0.54
C ILE A 157 5.06 5.08 0.42
N GLY A 158 6.16 4.45 0.05
CA GLY A 158 7.36 4.32 0.89
C GLY A 158 8.04 5.65 1.20
N ALA A 159 8.76 5.71 2.31
CA ALA A 159 9.56 6.89 2.68
C ALA A 159 10.67 7.23 1.66
N ARG A 160 11.02 6.29 0.78
CA ARG A 160 11.99 6.48 -0.31
C ARG A 160 11.35 6.82 -1.65
N SER A 161 10.05 6.60 -1.81
CA SER A 161 9.30 6.84 -3.05
C SER A 161 8.26 7.96 -2.92
N VAL A 162 8.02 8.50 -1.72
CA VAL A 162 7.10 9.63 -1.52
C VAL A 162 7.52 10.90 -2.29
N GLU A 163 8.80 11.02 -2.63
CA GLU A 163 9.30 12.12 -3.47
C GLU A 163 9.25 11.82 -4.98
N ASP A 164 9.02 10.56 -5.36
CA ASP A 164 8.97 10.14 -6.74
C ASP A 164 7.67 10.60 -7.42
N GLN A 165 7.81 11.23 -8.59
CA GLN A 165 6.68 11.77 -9.33
C GLN A 165 5.76 10.66 -9.85
N GLY A 166 6.32 9.54 -10.33
CA GLY A 166 5.53 8.42 -10.83
C GLY A 166 4.64 7.81 -9.75
N HIS A 167 5.17 7.63 -8.54
CA HIS A 167 4.36 7.15 -7.41
C HIS A 167 3.25 8.11 -7.03
N ARG A 168 3.50 9.43 -7.01
CA ARG A 168 2.48 10.44 -6.72
C ARG A 168 1.35 10.41 -7.75
N PHE A 169 1.71 10.30 -9.03
CA PHE A 169 0.75 10.33 -10.12
C PHE A 169 -0.06 9.04 -10.18
N VAL A 170 0.56 7.87 -10.05
CA VAL A 170 -0.18 6.61 -9.96
C VAL A 170 -1.09 6.58 -8.73
N ALA A 171 -0.63 7.07 -7.57
CA ALA A 171 -1.48 7.18 -6.38
C ALA A 171 -2.68 8.12 -6.54
N SER A 172 -2.63 9.07 -7.49
CA SER A 172 -3.77 9.94 -7.81
C SER A 172 -4.88 9.24 -8.59
N GLY A 173 -4.58 8.11 -9.24
CA GLY A 173 -5.51 7.37 -10.08
C GLY A 173 -6.01 6.05 -9.48
N ILE A 174 -5.78 5.79 -8.18
CA ILE A 174 -6.28 4.58 -7.51
C ILE A 174 -7.53 4.85 -6.67
N ASP A 175 -8.47 3.91 -6.70
CA ASP A 175 -9.78 4.01 -6.01
C ASP A 175 -9.74 3.58 -4.54
N VAL A 176 -8.55 3.29 -4.02
CA VAL A 176 -8.32 2.85 -2.64
C VAL A 176 -7.39 3.83 -1.91
N PRO A 177 -7.39 3.84 -0.57
CA PRO A 177 -6.54 4.76 0.20
C PRO A 177 -5.04 4.61 -0.10
N ALA A 178 -4.36 5.76 -0.21
CA ALA A 178 -2.92 5.86 -0.40
C ALA A 178 -2.24 6.55 0.80
N GLY A 179 -1.54 5.80 1.63
CA GLY A 179 -0.79 6.33 2.77
C GLY A 179 0.62 6.80 2.40
N MET A 180 0.86 8.10 2.39
CA MET A 180 2.12 8.76 2.07
C MET A 180 3.02 8.84 3.31
N LYS A 181 4.10 8.05 3.36
CA LYS A 181 5.07 8.13 4.46
C LYS A 181 5.90 9.40 4.39
N ASN A 182 6.21 10.02 5.53
CA ASN A 182 7.25 11.05 5.53
C ASN A 182 8.62 10.46 5.11
N PRO A 183 9.47 11.23 4.41
CA PRO A 183 10.75 10.73 3.93
C PRO A 183 11.67 10.38 5.11
N THR A 184 12.72 9.60 4.84
CA THR A 184 13.69 9.20 5.87
C THR A 184 14.39 10.39 6.54
N SER A 185 14.51 11.52 5.83
CA SER A 185 15.04 12.78 6.35
C SER A 185 14.13 13.51 7.34
N GLY A 186 12.85 13.11 7.44
CA GLY A 186 11.86 13.79 8.30
C GLY A 186 11.25 15.06 7.70
N ASN A 187 11.66 15.49 6.50
CA ASN A 187 11.08 16.66 5.86
C ASN A 187 9.61 16.42 5.47
N LEU A 188 8.69 16.82 6.35
CA LEU A 188 7.25 16.62 6.15
C LEU A 188 6.71 17.32 4.90
N ASN A 189 7.34 18.39 4.40
CA ASN A 189 6.84 19.06 3.20
C ASN A 189 6.87 18.15 1.97
N ILE A 190 7.81 17.20 1.90
CA ILE A 190 7.85 16.21 0.81
C ILE A 190 6.59 15.32 0.85
N MET A 191 6.18 14.90 2.04
CA MET A 191 4.95 14.13 2.24
C MET A 191 3.71 14.93 1.88
N PHE A 192 3.62 16.19 2.33
CA PHE A 192 2.48 17.07 2.01
C PHE A 192 2.37 17.37 0.52
N ASN A 193 3.49 17.58 -0.17
CA ASN A 193 3.52 17.67 -1.63
C ASN A 193 3.02 16.39 -2.31
N ALA A 194 3.35 15.21 -1.76
CA ALA A 194 2.87 13.95 -2.29
C ALA A 194 1.37 13.76 -2.11
N ILE A 195 0.84 14.13 -0.94
CA ILE A 195 -0.61 14.13 -0.67
C ILE A 195 -1.31 15.10 -1.61
N TYR A 196 -0.80 16.33 -1.73
CA TYR A 196 -1.36 17.34 -2.65
C TYR A 196 -1.40 16.80 -4.09
N ALA A 197 -0.29 16.29 -4.61
CA ALA A 197 -0.26 15.73 -5.96
C ALA A 197 -1.24 14.56 -6.12
N ALA A 198 -1.29 13.65 -5.14
CA ALA A 198 -2.20 12.52 -5.19
C ALA A 198 -3.68 12.94 -5.11
N GLN A 199 -4.05 14.01 -4.41
CA GLN A 199 -5.44 14.48 -4.30
C GLN A 199 -5.93 15.29 -5.50
N ASN A 200 -5.06 15.64 -6.44
CA ASN A 200 -5.38 16.46 -7.61
C ASN A 200 -5.24 15.64 -8.89
N GLU A 201 -5.92 16.10 -9.95
CA GLU A 201 -5.81 15.53 -11.29
C GLU A 201 -4.35 15.55 -11.80
N GLN A 202 -3.95 14.49 -12.48
CA GLN A 202 -2.63 14.35 -13.10
C GLN A 202 -2.78 13.86 -14.53
N ASN A 203 -1.81 14.20 -15.38
CA ASN A 203 -1.66 13.63 -16.72
C ASN A 203 -0.24 13.10 -16.90
N PHE A 204 -0.11 11.88 -17.44
CA PHE A 204 1.19 11.23 -17.65
C PHE A 204 1.10 10.01 -18.56
N ILE A 205 2.26 9.43 -18.88
CA ILE A 205 2.33 8.15 -19.58
C ILE A 205 2.30 7.01 -18.56
N TYR A 206 1.30 6.13 -18.67
CA TYR A 206 1.14 4.93 -17.84
C TYR A 206 0.69 3.76 -18.69
N GLN A 207 1.28 2.57 -18.47
CA GLN A 207 0.95 1.35 -19.23
C GLN A 207 0.97 1.54 -20.77
N ASN A 208 1.96 2.28 -21.29
CA ASN A 208 2.13 2.62 -22.71
C ASN A 208 0.99 3.47 -23.32
N ALA A 209 0.21 4.17 -22.48
CA ALA A 209 -0.83 5.10 -22.91
C ALA A 209 -0.67 6.45 -22.20
N GLU A 210 -1.16 7.51 -22.83
CA GLU A 210 -1.45 8.78 -22.15
C GLU A 210 -2.69 8.58 -21.28
N VAL A 211 -2.61 8.98 -20.01
CA VAL A 211 -3.70 8.82 -19.04
C VAL A 211 -3.91 10.11 -18.26
N ASP A 212 -5.17 10.35 -17.90
CA ASP A 212 -5.59 11.34 -16.91
C ASP A 212 -6.07 10.62 -15.65
N THR A 213 -5.95 11.28 -14.50
CA THR A 213 -6.48 10.81 -13.22
C THR A 213 -7.40 11.87 -12.61
N ASP A 214 -8.40 11.43 -11.85
CA ASP A 214 -9.37 12.33 -11.19
C ASP A 214 -8.86 12.88 -9.84
N GLY A 215 -7.69 12.42 -9.39
CA GLY A 215 -7.21 12.62 -8.03
C GLY A 215 -7.81 11.65 -7.01
N ASN A 216 -7.05 11.34 -5.98
CA ASN A 216 -7.40 10.41 -4.92
C ASN A 216 -7.64 11.15 -3.60
N PRO A 217 -8.89 11.44 -3.23
CA PRO A 217 -9.22 12.14 -1.98
C PRO A 217 -8.94 11.32 -0.71
N LEU A 218 -8.54 10.04 -0.86
CA LEU A 218 -8.21 9.14 0.24
C LEU A 218 -6.70 9.14 0.57
N ALA A 219 -5.89 9.92 -0.17
CA ALA A 219 -4.46 10.04 0.07
C ALA A 219 -4.18 10.78 1.38
N HIS A 220 -3.33 10.22 2.25
CA HIS A 220 -3.10 10.74 3.61
C HIS A 220 -1.67 10.55 4.11
N ALA A 221 -1.34 11.20 5.22
CA ALA A 221 -0.04 11.15 5.87
C ALA A 221 0.15 9.85 6.67
N ILE A 222 1.37 9.31 6.63
CA ILE A 222 1.89 8.33 7.59
C ILE A 222 3.15 8.93 8.23
N LEU A 223 3.03 9.28 9.50
CA LEU A 223 4.17 9.71 10.33
C LEU A 223 4.95 8.48 10.80
N ARG A 224 6.23 8.39 10.45
CA ARG A 224 7.07 7.19 10.66
C ARG A 224 8.46 7.50 11.23
N GLY A 225 8.63 8.67 11.81
CA GLY A 225 9.88 9.21 12.32
C GLY A 225 10.89 9.54 11.23
N ALA A 226 12.07 9.94 11.65
CA ALA A 226 13.17 10.33 10.79
C ALA A 226 14.51 9.83 11.34
N THR A 227 15.53 9.90 10.49
CA THR A 227 16.93 9.79 10.90
C THR A 227 17.60 11.09 10.51
N ASN A 228 18.15 11.82 11.48
CA ASN A 228 18.83 13.08 11.21
C ASN A 228 20.23 12.86 10.61
N GLU A 229 20.90 13.94 10.25
CA GLU A 229 22.23 13.92 9.60
C GLU A 229 23.32 13.24 10.44
N HIS A 230 23.11 13.12 11.76
CA HIS A 230 24.01 12.41 12.68
C HIS A 230 23.63 10.94 12.89
N GLY A 231 22.64 10.42 12.15
CA GLY A 231 22.18 9.03 12.30
C GLY A 231 21.28 8.80 13.52
N LYS A 232 20.84 9.85 14.21
CA LYS A 232 19.95 9.72 15.37
C LYS A 232 18.50 9.59 14.92
N ASN A 233 17.78 8.66 15.55
CA ASN A 233 16.34 8.50 15.33
C ASN A 233 15.56 9.64 16.00
N GLU A 234 14.66 10.23 15.24
CA GLU A 234 13.75 11.30 15.68
C GLU A 234 12.31 10.83 15.47
N PRO A 235 11.62 10.41 16.56
CA PRO A 235 10.21 10.06 16.47
C PRO A 235 9.34 11.28 16.18
N ASN A 236 8.22 11.09 15.48
CA ASN A 236 7.28 12.15 15.16
C ASN A 236 5.82 11.74 15.44
N TYR A 237 5.62 10.99 16.52
CA TYR A 237 4.29 10.52 16.98
C TYR A 237 3.78 11.28 18.21
N TYR A 238 4.53 12.27 18.71
CA TYR A 238 4.13 13.01 19.90
C TYR A 238 3.05 14.03 19.56
N TYR A 239 2.31 14.47 20.58
CA TYR A 239 1.22 15.43 20.45
C TYR A 239 1.60 16.67 19.62
N ASP A 240 2.77 17.27 19.87
CA ASP A 240 3.24 18.45 19.15
C ASP A 240 3.47 18.18 17.65
N ASP A 241 3.92 16.97 17.29
CA ASP A 241 4.10 16.57 15.89
C ASP A 241 2.74 16.42 15.19
N LEU A 242 1.74 15.88 15.90
CA LEU A 242 0.38 15.73 15.40
C LEU A 242 -0.28 17.09 15.18
N ILE A 243 -0.20 18.01 16.15
CA ILE A 243 -0.76 19.37 16.00
C ILE A 243 -0.12 20.13 14.84
N LYS A 244 1.21 20.03 14.67
CA LYS A 244 1.90 20.62 13.50
C LYS A 244 1.48 19.99 12.18
N THR A 245 1.17 18.70 12.19
CA THR A 245 0.69 17.97 11.00
C THR A 245 -0.72 18.43 10.63
N ILE A 246 -1.62 18.54 11.62
CA ILE A 246 -2.99 19.09 11.44
C ILE A 246 -2.94 20.49 10.86
N ALA A 247 -2.15 21.39 11.46
CA ALA A 247 -2.04 22.77 10.99
C ALA A 247 -1.52 22.87 9.54
N LYS A 248 -0.69 21.91 9.10
CA LYS A 248 -0.24 21.84 7.70
C LYS A 248 -1.33 21.34 6.76
N TYR A 249 -2.13 20.36 7.17
CA TYR A 249 -3.33 19.93 6.42
C TYR A 249 -4.25 21.11 6.16
N GLU A 250 -4.60 21.86 7.21
CA GLU A 250 -5.48 23.04 7.13
C GLU A 250 -4.89 24.12 6.22
N LYS A 251 -3.58 24.42 6.37
CA LYS A 251 -2.91 25.43 5.56
C LYS A 251 -2.89 25.09 4.06
N TRP A 252 -2.86 23.81 3.71
CA TRP A 252 -2.78 23.33 2.33
C TRP A 252 -4.14 22.94 1.75
N ASP A 253 -5.22 23.08 2.54
CA ASP A 253 -6.58 22.69 2.16
C ASP A 253 -6.66 21.23 1.66
N LEU A 254 -5.92 20.33 2.35
CA LEU A 254 -5.88 18.92 1.98
C LEU A 254 -7.07 18.17 2.58
N ARG A 255 -7.70 17.33 1.78
CA ARG A 255 -8.85 16.51 2.17
C ARG A 255 -8.37 15.44 3.13
N ILE A 256 -8.71 15.52 4.42
CA ILE A 256 -8.92 14.40 5.35
C ILE A 256 -9.21 14.87 6.78
N LEU A 257 -10.08 14.13 7.47
CA LEU A 257 -10.51 14.33 8.86
C LEU A 257 -10.11 13.12 9.73
N LEU A 258 -8.86 12.65 9.63
CA LEU A 258 -8.30 11.63 10.53
C LEU A 258 -7.76 12.31 11.80
N PHE A 259 -8.60 13.03 12.54
CA PHE A 259 -8.28 13.58 13.86
C PHE A 259 -9.53 13.64 14.74
#